data_AF-A0A954FPV3-F1
#
_entry.id   AF-A0A954FPV3-F1
#
_cell.length_a   1.000
_cell.length_b   1.000
_cell.length_c   1.000
_cell.angle_alpha   90.00
_cell.angle_beta   90.00
_cell.angle_gamma   90.00
#
_symmetry.space_group_name_H-M   'P 1'
#
loop_
_entity.id
_entity.type
_entity.pdbx_description
1 polymer ?
#
loop_
_entity_poly.entity_id
_entity_poly.type
_entity_poly.pdbx_seq_one_letter_code
_entity_poly.pdbx_strand_id
1 'polypeptide(L)'
;MTFFSVNKFRSVCVVGLLLGALSGCGGGTDKWVEGREKVNPVSGIVTLDGKPVEGAVVMFISASKPISAQGLTDASGQYHLTTYEQHDGAVAGEHKVTVRKTEYKEVKSGNWTEEEPAMIKQSVELLPIEYATEKTTTLKKSVPEGGAQDLNIEL
;
A
#
# COMPACT_ATOMS: atom_id res chain seq x y z
N MET A 1 48.74 -70.61 28.75
CA MET A 1 48.09 -71.52 27.78
C MET A 1 46.73 -70.93 27.40
N THR A 2 46.67 -70.12 26.32
CA THR A 2 46.22 -70.53 24.97
C THR A 2 44.75 -70.95 24.92
N PHE A 3 43.85 -70.12 24.39
CA PHE A 3 43.35 -70.26 23.01
C PHE A 3 42.25 -69.22 22.68
N PHE A 4 42.43 -68.62 21.51
CA PHE A 4 41.50 -67.88 20.66
C PHE A 4 40.02 -68.31 20.70
N SER A 5 39.12 -67.31 20.63
CA SER A 5 38.07 -67.31 19.60
C SER A 5 37.58 -65.88 19.33
N VAL A 6 37.76 -65.43 18.09
CA VAL A 6 37.19 -64.23 17.48
C VAL A 6 36.11 -64.70 16.50
N ASN A 7 35.17 -63.80 16.18
CA ASN A 7 34.09 -63.84 15.17
C ASN A 7 32.76 -64.42 15.68
N LYS A 8 31.60 -63.82 15.39
CA LYS A 8 31.21 -63.07 14.18
C LYS A 8 29.85 -62.39 14.42
N PHE A 9 29.64 -61.25 13.74
CA PHE A 9 28.35 -60.82 13.19
C PHE A 9 27.18 -60.59 14.16
N ARG A 10 26.75 -59.33 14.30
CA ARG A 10 25.52 -58.83 13.65
C ARG A 10 25.37 -57.33 13.96
N SER A 11 25.55 -56.52 12.91
CA SER A 11 24.92 -55.21 12.78
C SER A 11 23.46 -55.27 13.23
N VAL A 12 22.96 -54.23 13.90
CA VAL A 12 21.77 -53.45 13.49
C VAL A 12 21.67 -52.20 14.40
N CYS A 13 21.95 -51.06 13.78
CA CYS A 13 21.36 -49.73 13.98
C CYS A 13 20.51 -49.49 15.25
N VAL A 14 21.11 -48.89 16.28
CA VAL A 14 20.37 -48.17 17.35
C VAL A 14 20.81 -46.70 17.37
N VAL A 15 20.80 -46.08 16.19
CA VAL A 15 20.96 -44.63 15.99
C VAL A 15 19.88 -44.25 14.99
N GLY A 16 18.70 -43.82 15.44
CA GLY A 16 17.64 -43.46 14.50
C GLY A 16 16.24 -43.39 15.06
N LEU A 17 16.02 -42.72 16.20
CA LEU A 17 14.66 -42.38 16.63
C LEU A 17 14.62 -41.05 17.41
N LEU A 18 15.13 -39.99 16.80
CA LEU A 18 15.08 -38.62 17.34
C LEU A 18 14.87 -37.54 16.24
N LEU A 19 14.32 -37.94 15.09
CA LEU A 19 14.03 -37.08 13.95
C LEU A 19 12.62 -37.40 13.44
N GLY A 20 11.60 -36.70 13.94
CA GLY A 20 10.25 -36.85 13.36
C GLY A 20 9.14 -36.32 14.25
N ALA A 21 8.92 -35.01 14.23
CA ALA A 21 7.59 -34.36 14.24
C ALA A 21 7.73 -32.83 14.48
N LEU A 22 8.50 -32.15 13.63
CA LEU A 22 8.25 -30.73 13.34
C LEU A 22 7.75 -30.63 11.90
N SER A 23 6.72 -31.41 11.57
CA SER A 23 5.93 -31.17 10.36
C SER A 23 4.99 -30.00 10.65
N GLY A 24 5.56 -28.81 10.78
CA GLY A 24 4.81 -27.58 10.58
C GLY A 24 4.45 -27.50 9.11
N CYS A 25 3.22 -27.91 8.76
CA CYS A 25 2.63 -27.59 7.48
C CYS A 25 2.19 -26.12 7.53
N GLY A 26 3.18 -25.21 7.55
CA GLY A 26 2.97 -23.77 7.50
C GLY A 26 3.30 -23.28 6.10
N GLY A 27 2.31 -22.74 5.38
CA GLY A 27 2.54 -22.12 4.07
C GLY A 27 1.52 -22.50 3.01
N GLY A 28 0.22 -22.52 3.34
CA GLY A 28 -0.77 -22.30 2.30
C GLY A 28 -0.77 -20.82 1.98
N THR A 29 -0.11 -20.41 0.89
CA THR A 29 -0.37 -19.09 0.32
C THR A 29 -1.84 -19.07 -0.06
N ASP A 30 -2.60 -18.14 0.50
CA ASP A 30 -3.96 -17.94 0.06
C ASP A 30 -3.91 -17.51 -1.41
N LYS A 31 -4.79 -18.08 -2.22
CA LYS A 31 -4.93 -17.78 -3.66
C LYS A 31 -5.13 -16.28 -3.97
N TRP A 32 -5.38 -15.46 -2.96
CA TRP A 32 -5.54 -14.00 -3.04
C TRP A 32 -4.21 -13.24 -2.93
N VAL A 33 -3.13 -13.90 -2.49
CA VAL A 33 -1.76 -13.37 -2.46
C VAL A 33 -0.93 -13.92 -3.62
N GLU A 34 -1.20 -15.14 -4.05
CA GLU A 34 -0.52 -15.78 -5.18
C GLU A 34 -0.79 -15.01 -6.49
N GLY A 35 0.23 -14.30 -7.00
CA GLY A 35 0.12 -13.46 -8.20
C GLY A 35 0.04 -11.95 -7.94
N ARG A 36 0.12 -11.49 -6.69
CA ARG A 36 0.31 -10.05 -6.40
C ARG A 36 1.65 -9.57 -6.95
N GLU A 37 1.64 -8.39 -7.54
CA GLU A 37 2.87 -7.71 -7.93
C GLU A 37 3.66 -7.31 -6.69
N LYS A 38 4.99 -7.32 -6.80
CA LYS A 38 5.82 -6.85 -5.70
C LYS A 38 5.61 -5.34 -5.52
N VAL A 39 5.21 -4.97 -4.32
CA VAL A 39 5.11 -3.57 -3.88
C VAL A 39 6.31 -3.21 -3.01
N ASN A 40 6.64 -1.92 -2.98
CA ASN A 40 7.76 -1.36 -2.27
C ASN A 40 7.23 -0.22 -1.39
N PRO A 41 7.64 -0.13 -0.11
CA PRO A 41 7.16 0.90 0.80
C PRO A 41 7.32 2.31 0.23
N VAL A 42 6.28 3.12 0.30
CA VAL A 42 6.30 4.51 -0.16
C VAL A 42 5.69 5.43 0.88
N SER A 43 6.42 6.49 1.21
CA SER A 43 5.92 7.63 1.98
C SER A 43 6.49 8.96 1.48
N GLY A 44 5.86 10.04 1.91
CA GLY A 44 6.32 11.39 1.65
C GLY A 44 5.40 12.40 2.31
N ILE A 45 5.58 13.67 1.96
CA ILE A 45 4.78 14.79 2.43
C ILE A 45 4.12 15.47 1.24
N VAL A 46 2.85 15.84 1.38
CA VAL A 46 2.16 16.72 0.44
C VAL A 46 2.14 18.14 0.99
N THR A 47 2.57 19.08 0.16
CA THR A 47 2.57 20.51 0.44
C THR A 47 1.86 21.28 -0.67
N LEU A 48 1.28 22.42 -0.34
CA LEU A 48 0.74 23.41 -1.25
C LEU A 48 1.26 24.78 -0.82
N ASP A 49 1.95 25.48 -1.72
CA ASP A 49 2.64 26.73 -1.43
C ASP A 49 3.56 26.62 -0.19
N GLY A 50 4.27 25.50 -0.06
CA GLY A 50 5.17 25.19 1.05
C GLY A 50 4.48 24.85 2.38
N LYS A 51 3.15 24.73 2.42
CA LYS A 51 2.40 24.37 3.64
C LYS A 51 1.89 22.92 3.56
N PRO A 52 1.94 22.15 4.65
CA PRO A 52 1.46 20.78 4.66
C PRO A 52 -0.05 20.72 4.39
N VAL A 53 -0.47 19.76 3.55
CA VAL A 53 -1.88 19.54 3.22
C VAL A 53 -2.40 18.36 4.02
N GLU A 54 -3.22 18.62 5.04
CA GLU A 54 -3.91 17.58 5.81
C GLU A 54 -5.14 17.03 5.10
N GLY A 55 -5.43 15.74 5.25
CA GLY A 55 -6.69 15.11 4.85
C GLY A 55 -6.88 14.99 3.34
N ALA A 56 -5.80 15.07 2.57
CA ALA A 56 -5.80 14.85 1.14
C ALA A 56 -5.60 13.37 0.81
N VAL A 57 -6.35 12.86 -0.16
CA VAL A 57 -6.17 11.54 -0.72
C VAL A 57 -5.14 11.64 -1.84
N VAL A 58 -4.02 10.95 -1.65
CA VAL A 58 -2.96 10.76 -2.64
C VAL A 58 -3.18 9.43 -3.33
N MET A 59 -3.11 9.40 -4.65
CA MET A 59 -3.19 8.16 -5.43
C MET A 59 -2.07 8.10 -6.46
N PHE A 60 -1.37 6.97 -6.49
CA PHE A 60 -0.38 6.64 -7.50
C PHE A 60 -0.96 5.61 -8.46
N ILE A 61 -1.11 5.99 -9.72
CA ILE A 61 -1.65 5.16 -10.78
C ILE A 61 -0.48 4.70 -11.63
N SER A 62 -0.19 3.40 -11.63
CA SER A 62 0.94 2.85 -12.40
C SER A 62 0.74 3.10 -13.89
N ALA A 63 1.78 3.58 -14.56
CA ALA A 63 1.75 3.80 -16.00
C ALA A 63 1.83 2.50 -16.82
N SER A 64 2.25 1.39 -16.19
CA SER A 64 2.54 0.11 -16.88
C SER A 64 1.66 -1.05 -16.43
N LYS A 65 1.03 -0.95 -15.26
CA LYS A 65 0.21 -2.02 -14.67
C LYS A 65 -1.16 -1.45 -14.29
N PRO A 66 -2.24 -2.24 -14.34
CA PRO A 66 -3.57 -1.82 -13.88
C PRO A 66 -3.66 -1.87 -12.34
N ILE A 67 -2.69 -1.26 -11.65
CA ILE A 67 -2.56 -1.25 -10.19
C ILE A 67 -2.35 0.19 -9.76
N SER A 68 -3.04 0.57 -8.68
CA SER A 68 -2.85 1.85 -8.02
C SER A 68 -2.62 1.65 -6.53
N ALA A 69 -1.92 2.61 -5.93
CA ALA A 69 -1.71 2.71 -4.50
C ALA A 69 -2.30 4.02 -3.99
N GLN A 70 -2.78 4.04 -2.74
CA GLN A 70 -3.41 5.23 -2.16
C GLN A 70 -2.93 5.50 -0.73
N GLY A 71 -2.97 6.77 -0.32
CA GLY A 71 -2.68 7.21 1.04
C GLY A 71 -3.53 8.43 1.41
N LEU A 72 -3.77 8.61 2.71
CA LEU A 72 -4.40 9.81 3.27
C LEU A 72 -3.31 10.61 3.99
N THR A 73 -3.23 11.91 3.74
CA THR A 73 -2.28 12.77 4.43
C THR A 73 -2.75 13.11 5.85
N ASP A 74 -1.83 13.10 6.80
CA ASP A 74 -2.10 13.52 8.19
C ASP A 74 -1.94 15.05 8.39
N ALA A 75 -2.03 15.52 9.63
CA ALA A 75 -1.88 16.95 9.98
C ALA A 75 -0.51 17.55 9.61
N SER A 76 0.52 16.71 9.45
CA SER A 76 1.85 17.13 8.98
C SER A 76 2.00 17.05 7.45
N GLY A 77 0.93 16.64 6.74
CA GLY A 77 0.93 16.39 5.30
C GLY A 77 1.55 15.04 4.92
N GLN A 78 1.97 14.23 5.90
CA GLN A 78 2.64 12.95 5.64
C GLN A 78 1.63 11.90 5.16
N TYR A 79 2.02 11.12 4.14
CA TYR A 79 1.25 10.00 3.63
C TYR A 79 2.08 8.72 3.59
N HIS A 80 1.39 7.58 3.72
CA HIS A 80 1.92 6.25 3.44
C HIS A 80 1.02 5.58 2.39
N LEU A 81 1.62 5.02 1.34
CA LEU A 81 0.84 4.34 0.30
C LEU A 81 0.51 2.90 0.69
N THR A 82 -0.68 2.49 0.32
CA THR A 82 -1.20 1.13 0.46
C THR A 82 -1.72 0.67 -0.89
N THR A 83 -1.31 -0.53 -1.31
CA THR A 83 -1.82 -1.25 -2.48
C THR A 83 -2.66 -2.45 -2.06
N TYR A 84 -2.11 -3.35 -1.23
CA TYR A 84 -2.80 -4.58 -0.80
C TYR A 84 -2.97 -4.67 0.71
N GLU A 85 -1.92 -4.34 1.46
CA GLU A 85 -1.86 -4.35 2.92
C GLU A 85 -1.44 -2.98 3.43
N GLN A 86 -1.82 -2.67 4.67
CA GLN A 86 -1.58 -1.35 5.23
C GLN A 86 -0.10 -0.95 5.12
N HIS A 87 0.15 0.15 4.41
CA HIS A 87 1.47 0.77 4.21
C HIS A 87 2.50 -0.11 3.45
N ASP A 88 2.05 -1.11 2.69
CA ASP A 88 2.90 -1.96 1.86
C ASP A 88 3.50 -1.23 0.63
N GLY A 89 2.96 -0.05 0.32
CA GLY A 89 3.50 0.89 -0.65
C GLY A 89 2.91 0.72 -2.04
N ALA A 90 3.76 0.77 -3.08
CA ALA A 90 3.36 0.77 -4.48
C ALA A 90 4.29 -0.10 -5.34
N VAL A 91 3.83 -0.53 -6.51
CA VAL A 91 4.68 -1.22 -7.48
C VAL A 91 5.83 -0.31 -7.94
N ALA A 92 6.96 -0.87 -8.34
CA ALA A 92 8.07 -0.07 -8.87
C ALA A 92 7.73 0.53 -10.25
N GLY A 93 8.36 1.67 -10.57
CA GLY A 93 8.27 2.35 -11.86
C GLY A 93 7.51 3.67 -11.83
N GLU A 94 7.16 4.17 -13.02
CA GLU A 94 6.50 5.46 -13.21
C GLU A 94 5.01 5.42 -12.85
N HIS A 95 4.56 6.45 -12.12
CA HIS A 95 3.18 6.65 -11.71
C HIS A 95 2.71 8.05 -12.08
N LYS A 96 1.46 8.14 -12.55
CA LYS A 96 0.73 9.41 -12.46
C LYS A 96 0.23 9.58 -11.04
N VAL A 97 0.28 10.81 -10.54
CA VAL A 97 -0.12 11.12 -9.17
C VAL A 97 -1.34 12.02 -9.19
N THR A 98 -2.39 11.63 -8.45
CA THR A 98 -3.50 12.54 -8.16
C THR A 98 -3.51 12.87 -6.68
N VAL A 99 -3.88 14.11 -6.38
CA VAL A 99 -4.08 14.58 -5.01
C VAL A 99 -5.38 15.36 -4.98
N ARG A 100 -6.28 14.95 -4.09
CA ARG A 100 -7.59 15.59 -3.91
C ARG A 100 -7.94 15.74 -2.45
N LYS A 101 -8.61 16.83 -2.11
CA LYS A 101 -9.20 17.10 -0.81
C LYS A 101 -10.60 17.66 -1.02
N THR A 102 -11.58 16.83 -0.75
CA THR A 102 -12.99 17.18 -0.92
C THR A 102 -13.65 17.40 0.43
N GLU A 103 -14.28 18.56 0.63
CA GLU A 103 -15.14 18.85 1.78
C GLU A 103 -16.61 18.90 1.36
N TYR A 104 -17.51 18.48 2.24
CA TYR A 104 -18.94 18.61 2.02
C TYR A 104 -19.46 19.83 2.78
N LYS A 105 -19.98 20.81 2.05
CA LYS A 105 -20.68 21.97 2.62
C LYS A 105 -22.17 21.79 2.46
N GLU A 106 -22.92 22.10 3.51
CA GLU A 106 -24.37 22.17 3.41
C GLU A 106 -24.74 23.51 2.80
N VAL A 107 -25.39 23.47 1.63
CA VAL A 107 -25.87 24.66 0.93
C VAL A 107 -27.39 24.59 0.83
N LYS A 108 -28.04 25.75 0.85
CA LYS A 108 -29.48 25.84 0.64
C LYS A 108 -29.78 25.52 -0.83
N SER A 109 -30.66 24.56 -1.07
CA SER A 109 -31.16 24.29 -2.42
C SER A 109 -31.84 25.55 -2.95
N GLY A 110 -31.39 26.06 -4.10
CA GLY A 110 -31.89 27.30 -4.71
C GLY A 110 -33.29 27.20 -5.31
N ASN A 111 -34.12 26.24 -4.88
CA ASN A 111 -35.51 26.15 -5.29
C ASN A 111 -36.30 27.27 -4.59
N TRP A 112 -36.66 28.31 -5.35
CA TRP A 112 -37.46 29.46 -4.93
C TRP A 112 -38.95 29.09 -4.79
N THR A 113 -39.25 28.06 -4.01
CA THR A 113 -40.60 27.79 -3.52
C THR A 113 -40.58 28.04 -2.01
N GLU A 114 -41.53 28.81 -1.49
CA GLU A 114 -41.65 29.28 -0.09
C GLU A 114 -41.82 28.17 0.98
N GLU A 115 -41.47 26.92 0.66
CA GLU A 115 -41.45 25.80 1.58
C GLU A 115 -39.99 25.46 1.90
N GLU A 116 -39.67 25.32 3.19
CA GLU A 116 -38.31 25.30 3.74
C GLU A 116 -37.22 24.72 2.82
N PRO A 117 -36.17 25.49 2.49
CA PRO A 117 -35.17 25.06 1.51
C PRO A 117 -34.46 23.80 2.00
N ALA A 118 -34.54 22.73 1.22
CA ALA A 118 -33.78 21.52 1.48
C ALA A 118 -32.28 21.84 1.55
N MET A 119 -31.62 21.44 2.64
CA MET A 119 -30.16 21.50 2.75
C MET A 119 -29.55 20.39 1.90
N ILE A 120 -28.72 20.73 0.93
CA ILE A 120 -28.00 19.76 0.10
C ILE A 120 -26.51 19.76 0.45
N LYS A 121 -25.88 18.59 0.43
CA LYS A 121 -24.42 18.46 0.62
C LYS A 121 -23.72 18.67 -0.71
N GLN A 122 -23.07 19.83 -0.88
CA GLN A 122 -22.23 20.14 -2.03
C GLN A 122 -20.78 19.79 -1.72
N SER A 123 -20.14 19.01 -2.58
CA SER A 123 -18.70 18.77 -2.52
C SER A 123 -17.94 19.98 -3.05
N VAL A 124 -17.02 20.52 -2.26
CA VAL A 124 -16.08 21.56 -2.64
C VAL A 124 -14.69 20.96 -2.65
N GLU A 125 -14.00 21.03 -3.79
CA GLU A 125 -12.60 20.65 -3.89
C GLU A 125 -11.74 21.80 -3.32
N LEU A 126 -10.85 21.47 -2.39
CA LEU A 126 -9.99 22.45 -1.72
C LEU A 126 -8.60 22.57 -2.35
N LEU A 127 -8.27 21.67 -3.28
CA LEU A 127 -7.02 21.67 -4.01
C LEU A 127 -7.26 22.10 -5.47
N PRO A 128 -6.22 22.61 -6.16
CA PRO A 128 -6.30 22.92 -7.58
C PRO A 128 -6.74 21.70 -8.41
N ILE A 129 -7.69 21.91 -9.32
CA ILE A 129 -8.36 20.82 -10.07
C ILE A 129 -7.42 20.09 -11.03
N GLU A 130 -6.30 20.71 -11.39
CA GLU A 130 -5.25 20.08 -12.18
C GLU A 130 -4.77 18.80 -11.50
N TYR A 131 -4.70 18.72 -10.17
CA TYR A 131 -4.18 17.53 -9.48
C TYR A 131 -5.23 16.46 -9.17
N ALA A 132 -6.52 16.78 -9.32
CA ALA A 132 -7.60 15.96 -8.80
C ALA A 132 -7.87 14.67 -9.58
N THR A 133 -7.54 14.63 -10.89
CA THR A 133 -7.88 13.50 -11.76
C THR A 133 -6.71 13.06 -12.63
N GLU A 134 -6.71 11.79 -13.04
CA GLU A 134 -5.67 11.24 -13.91
C GLU A 134 -5.57 11.96 -15.27
N LYS A 135 -6.68 12.56 -15.72
CA LYS A 135 -6.76 13.29 -16.99
C LYS A 135 -6.20 14.71 -16.90
N THR A 136 -6.29 15.32 -15.71
CA THR A 136 -5.88 16.71 -15.50
C THR A 136 -4.48 16.81 -14.89
N THR A 137 -4.03 15.79 -14.16
CA THR A 137 -2.77 15.83 -13.42
C THR A 137 -1.55 15.84 -14.32
N THR A 138 -0.64 16.76 -14.01
CA THR A 138 0.71 16.82 -14.56
C THR A 138 1.73 16.13 -13.65
N LEU A 139 1.34 15.75 -12.43
CA LEU A 139 2.21 15.16 -11.43
C LEU A 139 2.60 13.73 -11.81
N LYS A 140 3.90 13.46 -11.73
CA LYS A 140 4.48 12.14 -11.95
C LYS A 140 5.51 11.84 -10.87
N LYS A 141 5.55 10.58 -10.42
CA LYS A 141 6.56 10.09 -9.49
C LYS A 141 7.03 8.70 -9.91
N SER A 142 8.32 8.47 -9.71
CA SER A 142 8.95 7.17 -9.91
C SER A 142 9.12 6.49 -8.57
N VAL A 143 8.65 5.25 -8.46
CA VAL A 143 8.85 4.41 -7.28
C VAL A 143 10.04 3.50 -7.56
N PRO A 144 11.18 3.66 -6.86
CA PRO A 144 12.33 2.78 -7.04
C PRO A 144 12.07 1.38 -6.48
N GLU A 145 12.83 0.40 -6.99
CA GLU A 145 12.92 -0.89 -6.32
C GLU A 145 13.51 -0.69 -4.91
N GLY A 146 12.85 -1.25 -3.89
CA GLY A 146 13.21 -1.04 -2.48
C GLY A 146 12.44 0.10 -1.79
N GLY A 147 11.74 0.95 -2.54
CA GLY A 147 10.82 1.96 -1.99
C GLY A 147 11.49 3.32 -1.72
N ALA A 148 10.69 4.29 -1.27
CA ALA A 148 11.12 5.66 -1.00
C ALA A 148 10.33 6.25 0.17
N GLN A 149 11.01 6.90 1.14
CA GLN A 149 10.34 7.44 2.33
C GLN A 149 10.13 8.97 2.29
N ASP A 150 10.67 9.61 1.27
CA ASP A 150 10.79 11.07 1.08
C ASP A 150 10.26 11.50 -0.29
N LEU A 151 9.28 10.77 -0.83
CA LEU A 151 8.72 11.01 -2.15
C LEU A 151 7.70 12.16 -2.12
N ASN A 152 8.18 13.35 -1.74
CA ASN A 152 7.35 14.52 -1.48
C ASN A 152 6.66 15.06 -2.73
N ILE A 153 5.48 15.65 -2.55
CA ILE A 153 4.64 16.21 -3.61
C ILE A 153 4.35 17.67 -3.24
N GLU A 154 4.82 18.59 -4.07
CA GLU A 154 4.39 20.00 -4.03
C GLU A 154 3.26 20.18 -5.04
N LEU A 155 2.20 20.84 -4.61
CA LEU A 155 1.04 21.24 -5.41
C LEU A 155 1.14 22.72 -5.79
#